data_AF-A0A2E4PAU2-F1
#
_entry.id   AF-A0A2E4PAU2-F1
#
_cell.length_a   1.000
_cell.length_b   1.000
_cell.length_c   1.000
_cell.angle_alpha   90.00
_cell.angle_beta   90.00
_cell.angle_gamma   90.00
#
_symmetry.space_group_name_H-M   'P 1'
#
loop_
_entity.id
_entity.type
_entity.pdbx_description
1 polymer ?
#
loop_
_entity_poly.entity_id
_entity_poly.type
_entity_poly.pdbx_seq_one_letter_code
_entity_poly.pdbx_strand_id
1 'polypeptide(L)'
;MFKKINCLSLFLLATITLIGCSKDETAHQNKLSLNPKNSSVIDYENIGIQHNIGLSKIYESLRLQNDLSKFELDYLEAFAADQSAKYITDHKDYGGIAIDVNNLINENSFLFTTDEQSEMTEKLRRKILDNLSDVNSITYFNDFELKMKELQGVERENVAVIVNDLRILEAEIDRNVIEQDLPILKSMVVTARYSIDYWDKNFEQWIQLGNPNYEYQTSDWDWFSDTIGDMAVADAWGAGVGALVALPSLAAGPAGLVAVAASAVAGGCRGSAVQGIRALYNRISS
;
A
#
# COMPACT_ATOMS: atom_id res chain seq x y z
N MET A 1 46.41 47.71 49.33
CA MET A 1 47.72 47.44 48.72
C MET A 1 47.45 46.70 47.41
N PHE A 2 47.88 47.28 46.29
CA PHE A 2 47.52 46.88 44.92
C PHE A 2 48.32 45.66 44.40
N LYS A 3 47.68 44.95 43.46
CA LYS A 3 48.21 44.02 42.41
C LYS A 3 48.57 42.60 42.87
N LYS A 4 48.16 41.54 42.15
CA LYS A 4 48.21 41.35 40.69
C LYS A 4 46.96 40.73 40.06
N ILE A 5 46.61 41.29 38.91
CA ILE A 5 45.84 40.67 37.82
C ILE A 5 46.81 39.85 36.96
N ASN A 6 46.36 38.69 36.46
CA ASN A 6 46.69 38.06 35.16
C ASN A 6 45.63 36.95 34.98
N CYS A 7 44.56 37.12 34.21
CA CYS A 7 44.39 37.26 32.76
C CYS A 7 44.62 35.94 31.98
N LEU A 8 43.63 35.60 31.14
CA LEU A 8 43.56 34.51 30.12
C LEU A 8 43.40 33.07 30.66
N SER A 9 42.44 32.22 30.26
CA SER A 9 41.63 32.10 29.03
C SER A 9 40.32 31.35 29.37
N LEU A 10 39.12 31.86 29.06
CA LEU A 10 38.30 31.61 27.85
C LEU A 10 38.26 30.16 27.32
N PHE A 11 37.11 29.49 27.50
CA PHE A 11 36.30 28.63 26.59
C PHE A 11 35.56 27.56 27.42
N LEU A 12 34.26 27.71 27.69
CA LEU A 12 33.14 27.26 26.86
C LEU A 12 33.12 25.72 26.67
N LEU A 13 32.32 25.00 27.46
CA LEU A 13 31.16 24.26 26.98
C LEU A 13 30.48 23.53 28.16
N ALA A 14 29.25 23.94 28.44
CA ALA A 14 28.30 23.15 29.18
C ALA A 14 27.77 22.05 28.25
N THR A 15 28.14 20.79 28.50
CA THR A 15 27.41 19.65 27.98
C THR A 15 26.56 19.08 29.10
N ILE A 16 25.38 19.66 29.27
CA ILE A 16 24.25 18.99 29.88
C ILE A 16 23.81 17.95 28.86
N THR A 17 24.24 16.70 29.05
CA THR A 17 23.65 15.55 28.37
C THR A 17 22.22 15.38 28.89
N LEU A 18 21.28 16.00 28.20
CA LEU A 18 19.87 15.65 28.27
C LEU A 18 19.74 14.21 27.77
N ILE A 19 19.41 13.32 28.70
CA ILE A 19 18.87 11.99 28.42
C ILE A 19 17.48 12.24 27.81
N GLY A 20 17.46 12.48 26.50
CA GLY A 20 16.29 12.27 25.68
C GLY A 20 16.28 10.81 25.27
N CYS A 21 15.27 10.06 25.72
CA CYS A 21 14.85 8.85 25.02
C CYS A 21 14.51 9.25 23.57
N SER A 22 15.47 9.11 22.66
CA SER A 22 15.13 8.89 21.26
C SER A 22 14.35 7.58 21.22
N LYS A 23 13.09 7.64 20.79
CA LYS A 23 12.41 6.45 20.26
C LYS A 23 13.37 5.78 19.28
N ASP A 24 13.66 4.51 19.54
CA ASP A 24 14.37 3.64 18.60
C ASP A 24 13.61 3.62 17.27
N GLU A 25 13.97 4.50 16.34
CA GLU A 25 13.72 4.38 14.90
C GLU A 25 14.82 3.54 14.22
N THR A 26 15.49 2.67 14.99
CA THR A 26 16.63 1.86 14.54
C THR A 26 16.30 0.39 14.33
N ALA A 27 15.03 0.07 14.05
CA ALA A 27 14.59 -1.29 13.73
C ALA A 27 13.68 -1.39 12.50
N HIS A 28 13.90 -0.60 11.44
CA HIS A 28 13.31 -0.90 10.11
C HIS A 28 14.16 -0.51 8.88
N GLN A 29 15.44 -0.15 9.06
CA GLN A 29 16.35 0.09 7.93
C GLN A 29 17.27 -1.11 7.62
N ASN A 30 16.72 -2.33 7.58
CA ASN A 30 17.32 -3.30 6.69
C ASN A 30 17.05 -2.82 5.26
N LYS A 31 18.10 -2.46 4.53
CA LYS A 31 18.06 -2.26 3.09
C LYS A 31 17.56 -3.56 2.43
N LEU A 32 16.26 -3.72 2.36
CA LEU A 32 15.56 -4.63 1.45
C LEU A 32 15.66 -4.02 0.06
N SER A 33 16.84 -4.10 -0.53
CA SER A 33 16.96 -4.01 -1.98
C SER A 33 16.42 -5.32 -2.53
N LEU A 34 15.44 -5.27 -3.42
CA LEU A 34 15.29 -6.31 -4.43
C LEU A 34 16.61 -6.32 -5.18
N ASN A 35 17.56 -7.17 -4.79
CA ASN A 35 18.81 -7.30 -5.51
C ASN A 35 18.56 -8.34 -6.59
N PRO A 36 18.21 -7.95 -7.83
CA PRO A 36 17.83 -8.87 -8.90
C PRO A 36 18.93 -9.89 -9.23
N LYS A 37 20.16 -9.69 -8.73
CA LYS A 37 21.29 -10.55 -9.05
C LYS A 37 21.35 -11.87 -8.27
N ASN A 38 20.62 -12.04 -7.16
CA ASN A 38 20.77 -13.22 -6.29
C ASN A 38 19.47 -13.80 -5.68
N SER A 39 18.28 -13.27 -5.95
CA SER A 39 17.05 -13.86 -5.40
C SER A 39 16.48 -14.95 -6.31
N SER A 40 16.21 -16.12 -5.74
CA SER A 40 15.46 -17.21 -6.39
C SER A 40 13.98 -17.20 -6.03
N VAL A 41 13.52 -16.27 -5.19
CA VAL A 41 12.15 -16.22 -4.65
C VAL A 41 11.63 -14.77 -4.66
N ILE A 42 10.32 -14.57 -4.79
CA ILE A 42 9.68 -13.26 -4.62
C ILE A 42 9.69 -12.91 -3.12
N ASP A 43 10.16 -11.71 -2.79
CA ASP A 43 10.04 -11.16 -1.43
C ASP A 43 8.65 -10.51 -1.28
N TYR A 44 7.68 -11.29 -0.82
CA TYR A 44 6.30 -10.85 -0.67
C TYR A 44 6.16 -9.76 0.39
N GLU A 45 6.93 -9.81 1.48
CA GLU A 45 6.88 -8.79 2.53
C GLU A 45 7.29 -7.43 1.97
N ASN A 46 8.30 -7.41 1.11
CA ASN A 46 8.71 -6.18 0.43
C ASN A 46 7.62 -5.64 -0.51
N ILE A 47 6.72 -6.45 -1.07
CA ILE A 47 5.56 -5.93 -1.83
C ILE A 47 4.69 -5.04 -0.94
N GLY A 48 4.34 -5.50 0.27
CA GLY A 48 3.55 -4.71 1.22
C GLY A 48 4.26 -3.43 1.68
N ILE A 49 5.57 -3.49 1.91
CA ILE A 49 6.38 -2.32 2.26
C ILE A 49 6.39 -1.30 1.12
N GLN A 50 6.71 -1.75 -0.10
CA GLN A 50 6.79 -0.87 -1.27
C GLN A 50 5.42 -0.32 -1.67
N HIS A 51 4.34 -1.06 -1.43
CA HIS A 51 2.97 -0.59 -1.57
C HIS A 51 2.69 0.63 -0.69
N ASN A 52 2.98 0.55 0.61
CA ASN A 52 2.73 1.67 1.54
C ASN A 52 3.63 2.87 1.24
N ILE A 53 4.87 2.64 0.80
CA ILE A 53 5.76 3.70 0.32
C ILE A 53 5.16 4.37 -0.93
N GLY A 54 4.66 3.59 -1.89
CA GLY A 54 4.01 4.10 -3.08
C GLY A 54 2.76 4.93 -2.76
N LEU A 55 1.91 4.45 -1.85
CA LEU A 55 0.76 5.20 -1.34
C LEU A 55 1.15 6.53 -0.71
N SER A 56 2.19 6.54 0.10
CA SER A 56 2.71 7.77 0.71
C SER A 56 3.19 8.77 -0.37
N LYS A 57 3.80 8.29 -1.46
CA LYS A 57 4.20 9.14 -2.59
C LYS A 57 3.00 9.71 -3.34
N ILE A 58 1.96 8.91 -3.55
CA ILE A 58 0.73 9.37 -4.19
C ILE A 58 0.03 10.42 -3.31
N TYR A 59 -0.07 10.18 -2.01
CA TYR A 59 -0.56 11.14 -1.03
C TYR A 59 0.18 12.48 -1.13
N GLU A 60 1.52 12.46 -1.13
CA GLU A 60 2.32 13.68 -1.26
C GLU A 60 2.04 14.42 -2.57
N SER A 61 1.88 13.71 -3.69
CA SER A 61 1.52 14.31 -4.97
C SER A 61 0.12 14.93 -4.98
N LEU A 62 -0.85 14.30 -4.30
CA LEU A 62 -2.22 14.82 -4.14
C LEU A 62 -2.23 16.06 -3.24
N ARG A 63 -1.48 16.04 -2.14
CA ARG A 63 -1.36 17.16 -1.20
C ARG A 63 -0.89 18.45 -1.87
N LEU A 64 -0.02 18.34 -2.88
CA LEU A 64 0.46 19.48 -3.65
C LEU A 64 -0.62 20.15 -4.52
N GLN A 65 -1.80 19.53 -4.70
CA GLN A 65 -2.92 20.14 -5.42
C GLN A 65 -3.72 21.14 -4.55
N ASN A 66 -3.34 21.34 -3.27
CA ASN A 66 -3.85 22.32 -2.28
C ASN A 66 -5.34 22.23 -1.90
N ASP A 67 -6.22 21.71 -2.75
CA ASP A 67 -7.64 21.50 -2.46
C ASP A 67 -8.26 20.53 -3.48
N LEU A 68 -8.43 19.26 -3.09
CA LEU A 68 -8.96 18.24 -3.99
C LEU A 68 -10.44 18.44 -4.32
N SER A 69 -11.21 19.16 -3.50
CA SER A 69 -12.65 19.40 -3.73
C SER A 69 -12.96 20.20 -5.01
N LYS A 70 -11.93 20.83 -5.60
CA LYS A 70 -12.03 21.60 -6.84
C LYS A 70 -11.92 20.77 -8.11
N PHE A 71 -11.60 19.48 -7.99
CA PHE A 71 -11.39 18.59 -9.13
C PHE A 71 -12.51 17.56 -9.21
N GLU A 72 -12.91 17.23 -10.44
CA GLU A 72 -13.83 16.13 -10.71
C GLU A 72 -13.22 14.79 -10.26
N LEU A 73 -14.06 13.87 -9.79
CA LEU A 73 -13.61 12.55 -9.32
C LEU A 73 -12.77 11.81 -10.36
N ASP A 74 -13.23 11.73 -11.62
CA ASP A 74 -12.52 11.08 -12.72
C ASP A 74 -11.08 11.63 -12.91
N TYR A 75 -10.90 12.94 -12.71
CA TYR A 75 -9.57 13.55 -12.81
C TYR A 75 -8.66 13.10 -11.68
N LEU A 76 -9.17 13.07 -10.44
CA LEU A 76 -8.41 12.64 -9.27
C LEU A 76 -8.02 11.16 -9.37
N GLU A 77 -8.92 10.31 -9.85
CA GLU A 77 -8.67 8.88 -10.08
C GLU A 77 -7.57 8.66 -11.13
N ALA A 78 -7.66 9.37 -12.26
CA ALA A 78 -6.63 9.34 -13.30
C ALA A 78 -5.28 9.84 -12.77
N PHE A 79 -5.29 10.93 -12.00
CA PHE A 79 -4.08 11.47 -11.39
C PHE A 79 -3.41 10.45 -10.45
N ALA A 80 -4.18 9.80 -9.56
CA ALA A 80 -3.63 8.77 -8.67
C ALA A 80 -3.09 7.55 -9.41
N ALA A 81 -3.76 7.13 -10.49
CA ALA A 81 -3.25 6.08 -11.37
C ALA A 81 -1.90 6.46 -12.00
N ASP A 82 -1.78 7.68 -12.51
CA ASP A 82 -0.53 8.19 -13.09
C ASP A 82 0.58 8.28 -12.04
N GLN A 83 0.28 8.70 -10.81
CA GLN A 83 1.27 8.73 -9.73
C GLN A 83 1.71 7.31 -9.32
N SER A 84 0.81 6.34 -9.34
CA SER A 84 1.14 4.92 -9.08
C SER A 84 2.10 4.38 -10.14
N ALA A 85 1.81 4.66 -11.41
CA ALA A 85 2.67 4.31 -12.54
C ALA A 85 4.05 4.97 -12.41
N LYS A 86 4.08 6.27 -12.14
CA LYS A 86 5.30 7.05 -11.98
C LYS A 86 6.17 6.55 -10.83
N TYR A 87 5.56 6.18 -9.71
CA TYR A 87 6.28 5.61 -8.58
C TYR A 87 7.10 4.39 -9.02
N ILE A 88 6.50 3.47 -9.78
CA ILE A 88 7.17 2.26 -10.25
C ILE A 88 8.25 2.57 -11.28
N THR A 89 8.00 3.47 -12.24
CA THR A 89 9.00 3.81 -13.27
C THR A 89 10.23 4.51 -12.69
N ASP A 90 10.03 5.35 -11.68
CA ASP A 90 11.10 6.13 -11.05
C ASP A 90 11.80 5.35 -9.92
N HIS A 91 11.22 4.23 -9.47
CA HIS A 91 11.81 3.43 -8.40
C HIS A 91 13.07 2.70 -8.90
N LYS A 92 14.21 2.97 -8.26
CA LYS A 92 15.52 2.40 -8.63
C LYS A 92 15.55 0.87 -8.75
N ASP A 93 14.72 0.16 -7.97
CA ASP A 93 14.69 -1.30 -7.93
C ASP A 93 13.74 -1.88 -9.01
N TYR A 94 12.94 -1.03 -9.66
CA TYR A 94 12.04 -1.37 -10.77
C TYR A 94 12.43 -0.67 -12.09
N GLY A 95 13.35 0.29 -12.02
CA GLY A 95 13.85 1.09 -13.14
C GLY A 95 14.47 0.21 -14.22
N GLY A 96 13.80 0.11 -15.36
CA GLY A 96 14.19 -0.75 -16.48
C GLY A 96 13.18 -1.86 -16.81
N ILE A 97 12.21 -2.14 -15.93
CA ILE A 97 11.04 -3.01 -16.21
C ILE A 97 9.91 -2.20 -16.88
N ALA A 98 10.29 -1.09 -17.52
CA ALA A 98 9.44 0.04 -17.87
C ALA A 98 8.48 -0.19 -19.06
N ILE A 99 8.41 -1.39 -19.64
CA ILE A 99 7.76 -1.55 -20.97
C ILE A 99 6.41 -2.25 -20.92
N ASP A 100 6.03 -2.92 -19.82
CA ASP A 100 4.74 -3.61 -19.81
C ASP A 100 3.88 -3.39 -18.57
N VAL A 101 4.38 -2.85 -17.45
CA VAL A 101 3.50 -2.63 -16.28
C VAL A 101 2.41 -1.60 -16.60
N ASN A 102 2.76 -0.50 -17.28
CA ASN A 102 1.77 0.51 -17.70
C ASN A 102 0.84 0.01 -18.80
N ASN A 103 1.30 -0.83 -19.73
CA ASN A 103 0.42 -1.41 -20.76
C ASN A 103 -0.43 -2.54 -20.16
N LEU A 104 0.10 -3.41 -19.32
CA LEU A 104 -0.66 -4.44 -18.59
C LEU A 104 -1.68 -3.82 -17.64
N ILE A 105 -1.41 -2.64 -17.08
CA ILE A 105 -2.36 -1.88 -16.27
C ILE A 105 -3.36 -1.09 -17.15
N ASN A 106 -2.95 -0.53 -18.30
CA ASN A 106 -3.82 0.32 -19.14
C ASN A 106 -4.60 -0.43 -20.25
N GLU A 107 -4.03 -1.47 -20.87
CA GLU A 107 -4.72 -2.39 -21.80
C GLU A 107 -5.77 -3.23 -21.06
N ASN A 108 -5.55 -3.48 -19.77
CA ASN A 108 -6.60 -3.86 -18.85
C ASN A 108 -7.30 -2.59 -18.35
N SER A 109 -7.91 -1.81 -19.25
CA SER A 109 -8.70 -0.58 -19.02
C SER A 109 -9.93 -0.78 -18.12
N PHE A 110 -9.76 -1.43 -16.99
CA PHE A 110 -10.73 -1.84 -15.99
C PHE A 110 -10.83 -0.83 -14.85
N LEU A 111 -10.11 0.27 -14.96
CA LEU A 111 -9.64 0.97 -13.77
C LEU A 111 -10.42 2.26 -13.61
N PHE A 112 -11.44 2.13 -12.78
CA PHE A 112 -12.04 3.18 -11.99
C PHE A 112 -12.69 4.30 -12.80
N THR A 113 -13.72 3.99 -13.57
CA THR A 113 -14.71 4.99 -13.98
C THR A 113 -15.98 4.82 -13.15
N THR A 114 -16.82 5.84 -13.14
CA THR A 114 -17.49 6.34 -11.93
C THR A 114 -18.79 5.67 -11.50
N ASP A 115 -19.32 4.68 -12.22
CA ASP A 115 -20.72 4.26 -12.01
C ASP A 115 -21.00 2.83 -11.49
N GLU A 116 -20.04 1.88 -11.43
CA GLU A 116 -20.32 0.53 -10.90
C GLU A 116 -19.16 -0.09 -10.09
N GLN A 117 -18.96 0.37 -8.85
CA GLN A 117 -17.95 -0.15 -7.91
C GLN A 117 -18.08 -1.67 -7.70
N SER A 118 -19.31 -2.20 -7.62
CA SER A 118 -19.56 -3.63 -7.47
C SER A 118 -19.19 -4.43 -8.71
N GLU A 119 -19.45 -3.91 -9.92
CA GLU A 119 -19.18 -4.63 -11.17
C GLU A 119 -17.67 -4.77 -11.43
N MET A 120 -16.89 -3.75 -11.07
CA MET A 120 -15.43 -3.72 -11.26
C MET A 120 -14.69 -4.57 -10.22
N THR A 121 -15.03 -4.46 -8.94
CA THR A 121 -14.48 -5.32 -7.88
C THR A 121 -14.77 -6.79 -8.21
N GLU A 122 -15.97 -7.11 -8.70
CA GLU A 122 -16.31 -8.45 -9.17
C GLU A 122 -15.57 -8.88 -10.44
N LYS A 123 -15.19 -7.96 -11.34
CA LYS A 123 -14.35 -8.28 -12.51
C LYS A 123 -12.92 -8.66 -12.09
N LEU A 124 -12.30 -7.90 -11.19
CA LEU A 124 -10.95 -8.22 -10.69
C LEU A 124 -10.96 -9.51 -9.87
N ARG A 125 -11.94 -9.64 -8.98
CA ARG A 125 -12.20 -10.84 -8.19
C ARG A 125 -12.34 -12.09 -9.08
N ARG A 126 -13.21 -12.04 -10.09
CA ARG A 126 -13.38 -13.15 -11.06
C ARG A 126 -12.10 -13.44 -11.83
N LYS A 127 -11.38 -12.42 -12.28
CA LYS A 127 -10.12 -12.60 -13.00
C LYS A 127 -9.09 -13.36 -12.16
N ILE A 128 -9.00 -13.07 -10.86
CA ILE A 128 -8.15 -13.86 -9.96
C ILE A 128 -8.69 -15.30 -9.86
N LEU A 129 -9.96 -15.44 -9.48
CA LEU A 129 -10.59 -16.74 -9.23
C LEU A 129 -10.51 -17.69 -10.43
N ASP A 130 -10.77 -17.19 -11.64
CA ASP A 130 -10.73 -17.94 -12.90
C ASP A 130 -9.32 -18.40 -13.29
N ASN A 131 -8.28 -17.81 -12.69
CA ASN A 131 -6.87 -18.16 -12.93
C ASN A 131 -6.23 -18.93 -11.76
N LEU A 132 -6.95 -19.19 -10.68
CA LEU A 132 -6.50 -20.12 -9.64
C LEU A 132 -6.70 -21.54 -10.15
N SER A 133 -5.64 -22.35 -10.05
CA SER A 133 -5.60 -23.67 -10.66
C SER A 133 -5.81 -24.82 -9.68
N ASP A 134 -5.71 -24.56 -8.38
CA ASP A 134 -5.86 -25.54 -7.31
C ASP A 134 -7.04 -25.27 -6.35
N VAL A 135 -7.62 -26.35 -5.81
CA VAL A 135 -8.75 -26.27 -4.88
C VAL A 135 -8.37 -25.58 -3.58
N ASN A 136 -7.16 -25.81 -3.04
CA ASN A 136 -6.72 -25.11 -1.83
C ASN A 136 -6.54 -23.62 -2.10
N SER A 137 -6.01 -23.25 -3.27
CA SER A 137 -5.91 -21.83 -3.67
C SER A 137 -7.27 -21.15 -3.65
N ILE A 138 -8.31 -21.80 -4.19
CA ILE A 138 -9.68 -21.29 -4.17
C ILE A 138 -10.21 -21.20 -2.73
N THR A 139 -9.94 -22.18 -1.87
CA THR A 139 -10.30 -22.13 -0.45
C THR A 139 -9.67 -20.92 0.24
N TYR A 140 -8.36 -20.72 0.09
CA TYR A 140 -7.67 -19.59 0.73
C TYR A 140 -8.08 -18.23 0.15
N PHE A 141 -8.44 -18.17 -1.14
CA PHE A 141 -9.07 -17.00 -1.72
C PHE A 141 -10.40 -16.66 -1.02
N ASN A 142 -11.26 -17.66 -0.81
CA ASN A 142 -12.54 -17.45 -0.13
C ASN A 142 -12.37 -17.09 1.36
N ASP A 143 -11.38 -17.69 2.04
CA ASP A 143 -11.05 -17.36 3.43
C ASP A 143 -10.57 -15.90 3.52
N PHE A 144 -9.76 -15.45 2.56
CA PHE A 144 -9.39 -14.04 2.43
C PHE A 144 -10.63 -13.15 2.27
N GLU A 145 -11.56 -13.49 1.37
CA GLU A 145 -12.80 -12.71 1.17
C GLU A 145 -13.63 -12.61 2.45
N LEU A 146 -13.71 -13.70 3.22
CA LEU A 146 -14.42 -13.70 4.50
C LEU A 146 -13.76 -12.75 5.50
N LYS A 147 -12.42 -12.78 5.60
CA LYS A 147 -11.66 -11.88 6.46
C LYS A 147 -11.77 -10.41 6.06
N MET A 148 -11.88 -10.12 4.77
CA MET A 148 -12.13 -8.75 4.32
C MET A 148 -13.53 -8.25 4.66
N LYS A 149 -14.55 -9.13 4.61
CA LYS A 149 -15.91 -8.77 5.05
C LYS A 149 -15.98 -8.48 6.54
N GLU A 150 -15.17 -9.16 7.36
CA GLU A 150 -15.05 -8.90 8.80
C GLU A 150 -14.46 -7.52 9.13
N LEU A 151 -13.82 -6.82 8.18
CA LEU A 151 -13.32 -5.45 8.37
C LEU A 151 -14.42 -4.39 8.30
N GLN A 152 -15.54 -4.65 7.62
CA GLN A 152 -16.60 -3.66 7.47
C GLN A 152 -17.27 -3.40 8.81
N GLY A 153 -17.28 -2.13 9.25
CA GLY A 153 -17.82 -1.72 10.55
C GLY A 153 -16.99 -2.19 11.75
N VAL A 154 -15.71 -2.51 11.56
CA VAL A 154 -14.84 -2.97 12.65
C VAL A 154 -14.50 -1.82 13.61
N GLU A 155 -14.66 -2.05 14.91
CA GLU A 155 -14.16 -1.14 15.93
C GLU A 155 -12.62 -1.04 15.85
N ARG A 156 -12.06 0.16 16.03
CA ARG A 156 -10.62 0.41 15.86
C ARG A 156 -9.73 -0.56 16.62
N GLU A 157 -10.10 -0.88 17.85
CA GLU A 157 -9.36 -1.80 18.72
C GLU A 157 -9.26 -3.23 18.17
N ASN A 158 -10.18 -3.61 17.29
CA ASN A 158 -10.23 -4.94 16.68
C ASN A 158 -9.48 -5.03 15.34
N VAL A 159 -8.99 -3.91 14.79
CA VAL A 159 -8.18 -3.90 13.55
C VAL A 159 -6.94 -4.80 13.69
N ALA A 160 -6.28 -4.78 14.86
CA ALA A 160 -5.10 -5.60 15.12
C ALA A 160 -5.40 -7.11 15.08
N VAL A 161 -6.63 -7.52 15.40
CA VAL A 161 -7.07 -8.92 15.33
C VAL A 161 -7.13 -9.36 13.87
N ILE A 162 -7.76 -8.57 13.01
CA ILE A 162 -7.84 -8.90 11.58
C ILE A 162 -6.46 -8.92 10.93
N VAL A 163 -5.58 -7.97 11.25
CA VAL A 163 -4.18 -7.97 10.79
C VAL A 163 -3.46 -9.26 11.19
N ASN A 164 -3.70 -9.77 12.40
CA ASN A 164 -3.14 -11.04 12.85
C ASN A 164 -3.74 -12.24 12.10
N ASP A 165 -5.05 -12.26 11.87
CA ASP A 165 -5.71 -13.31 11.09
C ASP A 165 -5.17 -13.38 9.65
N LEU A 166 -4.88 -12.23 9.03
CA LEU A 166 -4.22 -12.19 7.72
C LEU A 166 -2.79 -12.73 7.75
N ARG A 167 -2.04 -12.53 8.85
CA ARG A 167 -0.71 -13.17 9.01
C ARG A 167 -0.81 -14.68 9.13
N ILE A 168 -1.85 -15.18 9.79
CA ILE A 168 -2.09 -16.62 9.90
C ILE A 168 -2.43 -17.18 8.51
N LEU A 169 -3.37 -16.55 7.82
CA LEU A 169 -3.75 -16.91 6.45
C LEU A 169 -2.56 -16.89 5.49
N GLU A 170 -1.73 -15.86 5.59
CA GLU A 170 -0.48 -15.74 4.83
C GLU A 170 0.45 -16.95 5.06
N ALA A 171 0.60 -17.39 6.31
CA ALA A 171 1.45 -18.52 6.66
C ALA A 171 0.85 -19.88 6.27
N GLU A 172 -0.46 -19.97 6.10
CA GLU A 172 -1.16 -21.15 5.58
C GLU A 172 -1.04 -21.24 4.07
N ILE A 173 -1.16 -20.10 3.36
CA ILE A 173 -0.91 -20.02 1.92
C ILE A 173 0.51 -20.50 1.59
N ASP A 174 1.54 -20.08 2.35
CA ASP A 174 2.92 -20.56 2.16
C ASP A 174 3.08 -22.08 2.17
N ARG A 175 2.26 -22.76 2.98
CA ARG A 175 2.42 -24.20 3.23
C ARG A 175 1.57 -25.05 2.30
N ASN A 176 0.45 -24.52 1.84
CA ASN A 176 -0.64 -25.32 1.28
C ASN A 176 -1.05 -24.91 -0.14
N VAL A 177 -0.56 -23.77 -0.65
CA VAL A 177 -0.82 -23.29 -2.01
C VAL A 177 0.31 -23.70 -2.94
N ILE A 178 -0.04 -24.07 -4.17
CA ILE A 178 0.92 -24.45 -5.22
C ILE A 178 1.71 -23.25 -5.72
N GLU A 179 2.95 -23.48 -6.17
CA GLU A 179 3.88 -22.42 -6.60
C GLU A 179 3.33 -21.48 -7.68
N GLN A 180 2.45 -21.97 -8.55
CA GLN A 180 1.85 -21.18 -9.63
C GLN A 180 0.87 -20.12 -9.12
N ASP A 181 0.08 -20.45 -8.09
CA ASP A 181 -0.96 -19.57 -7.55
C ASP A 181 -0.41 -18.69 -6.41
N LEU A 182 0.74 -19.07 -5.84
CA LEU A 182 1.38 -18.39 -4.72
C LEU A 182 1.63 -16.90 -4.98
N PRO A 183 2.16 -16.45 -6.14
CA PRO A 183 2.39 -15.03 -6.37
C PRO A 183 1.14 -14.18 -6.38
N ILE A 184 -0.01 -14.74 -6.77
CA ILE A 184 -1.29 -14.05 -6.78
C ILE A 184 -1.78 -13.88 -5.34
N LEU A 185 -1.98 -14.99 -4.62
CA LEU A 185 -2.58 -15.00 -3.29
C LEU A 185 -1.69 -14.31 -2.23
N LYS A 186 -0.37 -14.52 -2.29
CA LYS A 186 0.54 -13.85 -1.35
C LYS A 186 0.58 -12.34 -1.55
N SER A 187 0.65 -11.89 -2.81
CA SER A 187 0.65 -10.45 -3.10
C SER A 187 -0.64 -9.80 -2.60
N MET A 188 -1.79 -10.46 -2.78
CA MET A 188 -3.08 -9.99 -2.26
C MET A 188 -3.07 -9.85 -0.74
N VAL A 189 -2.82 -10.95 -0.02
CA VAL A 189 -2.95 -11.00 1.45
C VAL A 189 -1.94 -10.08 2.13
N VAL A 190 -0.70 -10.07 1.65
CA VAL A 190 0.34 -9.19 2.21
C VAL A 190 -0.01 -7.73 1.96
N THR A 191 -0.46 -7.38 0.74
CA THR A 191 -0.84 -5.99 0.44
C THR A 191 -2.03 -5.55 1.29
N ALA A 192 -3.07 -6.39 1.43
CA ALA A 192 -4.21 -6.08 2.32
C ALA A 192 -3.76 -5.83 3.76
N ARG A 193 -2.91 -6.71 4.30
CA ARG A 193 -2.39 -6.58 5.67
C ARG A 193 -1.64 -5.27 5.88
N TYR A 194 -0.77 -4.92 4.94
CA TYR A 194 0.01 -3.68 5.00
C TYR A 194 -0.86 -2.44 4.77
N SER A 195 -1.85 -2.55 3.89
CA SER A 195 -2.84 -1.51 3.60
C SER A 195 -3.63 -1.12 4.85
N ILE A 196 -4.16 -2.10 5.58
CA ILE A 196 -4.92 -1.85 6.81
C ILE A 196 -4.08 -1.06 7.82
N ASP A 197 -2.82 -1.44 8.01
CA ASP A 197 -1.89 -0.72 8.90
C ASP A 197 -1.57 0.70 8.40
N TYR A 198 -1.44 0.89 7.09
CA TYR A 198 -1.26 2.21 6.50
C TYR A 198 -2.47 3.11 6.77
N TRP A 199 -3.66 2.62 6.46
CA TRP A 199 -4.88 3.41 6.58
C TRP A 199 -5.19 3.74 8.04
N ASP A 200 -5.09 2.79 8.98
CA ASP A 200 -5.28 3.06 10.42
C ASP A 200 -4.36 4.20 10.93
N LYS A 201 -3.15 4.31 10.39
CA LYS A 201 -2.18 5.34 10.78
C LYS A 201 -2.33 6.68 10.06
N ASN A 202 -2.89 6.68 8.84
CA ASN A 202 -2.81 7.84 7.94
C ASN A 202 -4.17 8.42 7.52
N PHE A 203 -5.30 7.80 7.89
CA PHE A 203 -6.60 8.24 7.39
C PHE A 203 -6.95 9.70 7.72
N GLU A 204 -6.55 10.20 8.90
CA GLU A 204 -6.76 11.60 9.29
C GLU A 204 -6.09 12.57 8.32
N GLN A 205 -4.88 12.24 7.85
CA GLN A 205 -4.14 13.04 6.88
C GLN A 205 -4.81 13.01 5.51
N TRP A 206 -5.40 11.88 5.14
CA TRP A 206 -6.16 11.74 3.89
C TRP A 206 -7.46 12.55 3.92
N ILE A 207 -8.18 12.57 5.03
CA ILE A 207 -9.38 13.42 5.19
C ILE A 207 -9.01 14.90 4.98
N GLN A 208 -7.85 15.34 5.50
CA GLN A 208 -7.38 16.71 5.35
C GLN A 208 -7.04 17.12 3.90
N LEU A 209 -6.83 16.16 2.97
CA LEU A 209 -6.69 16.49 1.54
C LEU A 209 -7.97 17.10 0.96
N GLY A 210 -9.12 16.69 1.51
CA GLY A 210 -10.43 17.15 1.12
C GLY A 210 -10.84 18.49 1.69
N ASN A 211 -10.44 18.72 2.93
CA ASN A 211 -10.67 19.97 3.65
C ASN A 211 -9.50 20.19 4.63
N PRO A 212 -8.55 21.09 4.29
CA PRO A 212 -7.38 21.36 5.13
C PRO A 212 -7.69 21.87 6.54
N ASN A 213 -8.91 22.37 6.77
CA ASN A 213 -9.37 22.86 8.07
C ASN A 213 -10.28 21.86 8.79
N TYR A 214 -10.33 20.61 8.33
CA TYR A 214 -11.17 19.58 8.92
C TYR A 214 -10.70 19.22 10.33
N GLU A 215 -11.59 19.36 11.32
CA GLU A 215 -11.38 18.88 12.68
C GLU A 215 -11.97 17.47 12.82
N TYR A 216 -11.14 16.52 13.22
CA TYR A 216 -11.52 15.11 13.38
C TYR A 216 -12.61 14.93 14.45
N GLN A 217 -13.59 14.09 14.13
CA GLN A 217 -14.66 13.68 15.02
C GLN A 217 -14.62 12.16 15.21
N THR A 218 -15.04 11.66 16.38
CA THR A 218 -15.09 10.22 16.65
C THR A 218 -15.90 9.43 15.61
N SER A 219 -16.96 10.03 15.05
CA SER A 219 -17.79 9.45 13.98
C SER A 219 -17.05 9.27 12.65
N ASP A 220 -15.87 9.88 12.49
CA ASP A 220 -15.06 9.69 11.30
C ASP A 220 -14.39 8.33 11.30
N TRP A 221 -14.17 7.72 12.47
CA TRP A 221 -13.76 6.33 12.52
C TRP A 221 -14.85 5.40 11.98
N ASP A 222 -16.12 5.63 12.31
CA ASP A 222 -17.21 4.77 11.85
C ASP A 222 -17.28 4.76 10.31
N TRP A 223 -17.29 5.95 9.70
CA TRP A 223 -17.18 6.11 8.24
C TRP A 223 -15.91 5.46 7.67
N PHE A 224 -14.77 5.69 8.32
CA PHE A 224 -13.49 5.18 7.87
C PHE A 224 -13.39 3.65 7.99
N SER A 225 -14.01 3.04 9.00
CA SER A 225 -14.02 1.59 9.21
C SER A 225 -14.84 0.85 8.17
N ASP A 226 -15.92 1.46 7.67
CA ASP A 226 -16.64 0.94 6.51
C ASP A 226 -15.79 1.04 5.24
N THR A 227 -14.98 2.09 5.15
CA THR A 227 -14.16 2.39 3.98
C THR A 227 -12.84 1.60 3.93
N ILE A 228 -12.20 1.35 5.08
CA ILE A 228 -10.89 0.67 5.15
C ILE A 228 -10.98 -0.76 4.64
N GLY A 229 -12.12 -1.44 4.85
CA GLY A 229 -12.41 -2.75 4.26
C GLY A 229 -12.41 -2.66 2.74
N ASP A 230 -13.14 -1.70 2.17
CA ASP A 230 -13.20 -1.49 0.71
C ASP A 230 -11.84 -1.12 0.12
N MET A 231 -11.05 -0.29 0.82
CA MET A 231 -9.67 0.05 0.44
C MET A 231 -8.80 -1.22 0.46
N ALA A 232 -8.72 -1.93 1.59
CA ALA A 232 -7.91 -3.14 1.71
C ALA A 232 -8.26 -4.20 0.65
N VAL A 233 -9.54 -4.34 0.30
CA VAL A 233 -10.03 -5.20 -0.78
C VAL A 233 -9.54 -4.72 -2.15
N ALA A 234 -9.66 -3.43 -2.46
CA ALA A 234 -9.17 -2.86 -3.71
C ALA A 234 -7.65 -3.04 -3.87
N ASP A 235 -6.90 -2.89 -2.78
CA ASP A 235 -5.45 -3.05 -2.72
C ASP A 235 -5.06 -4.49 -2.99
N ALA A 236 -5.75 -5.42 -2.35
CA ALA A 236 -5.56 -6.85 -2.55
C ALA A 236 -5.84 -7.24 -4.00
N TRP A 237 -6.99 -6.87 -4.54
CA TRP A 237 -7.36 -7.18 -5.93
C TRP A 237 -6.39 -6.56 -6.93
N GLY A 238 -6.00 -5.31 -6.71
CA GLY A 238 -4.97 -4.65 -7.52
C GLY A 238 -3.66 -5.43 -7.50
N ALA A 239 -3.17 -5.83 -6.32
CA ALA A 239 -1.94 -6.58 -6.19
C ALA A 239 -2.01 -7.99 -6.79
N GLY A 240 -3.13 -8.70 -6.58
CA GLY A 240 -3.37 -10.03 -7.15
C GLY A 240 -3.42 -10.01 -8.67
N VAL A 241 -4.19 -9.09 -9.25
CA VAL A 241 -4.24 -8.92 -10.71
C VAL A 241 -2.89 -8.46 -11.26
N GLY A 242 -2.21 -7.54 -10.58
CA GLY A 242 -0.86 -7.11 -10.94
C GLY A 242 0.14 -8.26 -10.99
N ALA A 243 0.13 -9.15 -9.99
CA ALA A 243 0.96 -10.34 -9.98
C ALA A 243 0.57 -11.31 -11.12
N LEU A 244 -0.73 -11.58 -11.29
CA LEU A 244 -1.28 -12.47 -12.31
C LEU A 244 -0.83 -12.07 -13.73
N VAL A 245 -0.98 -10.79 -14.09
CA VAL A 245 -0.64 -10.32 -15.45
C VAL A 245 0.87 -10.41 -15.74
N ALA A 246 1.69 -10.41 -14.70
CA ALA A 246 3.15 -10.50 -14.80
C ALA A 246 3.69 -11.93 -14.63
N LEU A 247 2.85 -12.93 -14.32
CA LEU A 247 3.28 -14.33 -14.22
C LEU A 247 4.06 -14.85 -15.44
N PRO A 248 3.70 -14.51 -16.70
CA PRO A 248 4.48 -14.93 -17.87
C PRO A 248 5.94 -14.47 -17.83
N SER A 249 6.24 -13.36 -17.13
CA SER A 249 7.59 -12.84 -16.98
C SER A 249 8.49 -13.75 -16.14
N LEU A 250 7.94 -14.68 -15.34
CA LEU A 250 8.74 -15.62 -14.54
C LEU A 250 9.71 -16.46 -15.38
N ALA A 251 9.40 -16.70 -16.66
CA ALA A 251 10.29 -17.37 -17.61
C ALA A 251 11.63 -16.62 -17.84
N ALA A 252 11.69 -15.32 -17.52
CA ALA A 252 12.91 -14.50 -17.59
C ALA A 252 13.81 -14.63 -16.34
N GLY A 253 13.50 -15.54 -15.42
CA GLY A 253 14.30 -15.79 -14.21
C GLY A 253 14.21 -14.63 -13.19
N PRO A 254 15.32 -14.22 -12.54
CA PRO A 254 15.28 -13.21 -11.48
C PRO A 254 14.67 -11.86 -11.89
N ALA A 255 14.85 -11.44 -13.15
CA ALA A 255 14.20 -10.24 -13.67
C ALA A 255 12.66 -10.38 -13.73
N GLY A 256 12.18 -11.59 -14.01
CA GLY A 256 10.77 -11.95 -13.98
C GLY A 256 10.15 -11.84 -12.59
N LEU A 257 10.87 -12.30 -11.56
CA LEU A 257 10.43 -12.18 -10.16
C LEU A 257 10.24 -10.71 -9.76
N VAL A 258 11.17 -9.83 -10.17
CA VAL A 258 11.04 -8.39 -9.92
C VAL A 258 9.86 -7.80 -10.69
N ALA A 259 9.57 -8.26 -11.92
CA ALA A 259 8.44 -7.78 -12.69
C ALA A 259 7.09 -8.15 -12.06
N VAL A 260 6.97 -9.35 -11.48
CA VAL A 260 5.79 -9.76 -10.71
C VAL A 260 5.61 -8.89 -9.48
N ALA A 261 6.68 -8.70 -8.68
CA ALA A 261 6.62 -7.84 -7.50
C ALA A 261 6.27 -6.38 -7.86
N ALA A 262 6.90 -5.82 -8.89
CA ALA A 262 6.64 -4.46 -9.36
C ALA A 262 5.18 -4.28 -9.80
N SER A 263 4.64 -5.24 -10.57
CA SER A 263 3.25 -5.20 -11.04
C SER A 263 2.25 -5.34 -9.90
N ALA A 264 2.54 -6.19 -8.90
CA ALA A 264 1.73 -6.30 -7.69
C ALA A 264 1.69 -4.98 -6.90
N VAL A 265 2.86 -4.35 -6.66
CA VAL A 265 2.94 -3.04 -6.00
C VAL A 265 2.17 -1.99 -6.80
N ALA A 266 2.36 -1.93 -8.11
CA ALA A 266 1.69 -0.99 -8.99
C ALA A 266 0.16 -1.11 -8.92
N GLY A 267 -0.33 -2.35 -9.04
CA GLY A 267 -1.75 -2.67 -8.98
C GLY A 267 -2.35 -2.33 -7.62
N GLY A 268 -1.68 -2.72 -6.53
CA GLY A 268 -2.11 -2.41 -5.16
C GLY A 268 -2.17 -0.90 -4.91
N CYS A 269 -1.11 -0.16 -5.23
CA CYS A 269 -1.06 1.30 -5.03
C CYS A 269 -2.17 2.01 -5.81
N ARG A 270 -2.42 1.58 -7.06
CA ARG A 270 -3.50 2.14 -7.88
C ARG A 270 -4.86 1.85 -7.27
N GLY A 271 -5.12 0.60 -6.87
CA GLY A 271 -6.36 0.20 -6.20
C GLY A 271 -6.64 1.05 -4.96
N SER A 272 -5.62 1.19 -4.13
CA SER A 272 -5.69 1.92 -2.87
C SER A 272 -5.91 3.40 -3.03
N ALA A 273 -5.10 4.05 -3.86
CA ALA A 273 -5.19 5.48 -4.02
C ALA A 273 -6.53 5.88 -4.64
N VAL A 274 -7.05 5.10 -5.60
CA VAL A 274 -8.33 5.40 -6.21
C VAL A 274 -9.48 5.16 -5.24
N GLN A 275 -9.51 4.02 -4.53
CA GLN A 275 -10.55 3.79 -3.52
C GLN A 275 -10.51 4.82 -2.39
N GLY A 276 -9.30 5.24 -1.99
CA GLY A 276 -9.09 6.32 -1.03
C GLY A 276 -9.66 7.67 -1.49
N ILE A 277 -9.41 8.03 -2.75
CA ILE A 277 -9.97 9.24 -3.36
C ILE A 277 -11.49 9.19 -3.44
N ARG A 278 -12.08 8.06 -3.86
CA ARG A 278 -13.54 7.89 -3.94
C ARG A 278 -14.19 8.10 -2.59
N ALA A 279 -13.66 7.44 -1.57
CA ALA A 279 -14.19 7.55 -0.23
C ALA A 279 -14.12 8.99 0.27
N LEU A 280 -12.96 9.63 0.10
CA LEU A 280 -12.75 11.02 0.45
C LEU A 280 -13.74 11.93 -0.30
N TYR A 281 -13.92 11.74 -1.61
CA TYR A 281 -14.83 12.52 -2.44
C TYR A 281 -16.29 12.38 -1.99
N ASN A 282 -16.73 11.16 -1.68
CA ASN A 282 -18.06 10.89 -1.13
C ASN A 282 -18.27 11.57 0.23
N ARG A 283 -17.22 11.59 1.07
CA ARG A 283 -17.26 12.22 2.40
C ARG A 283 -17.34 13.75 2.34
N ILE A 284 -16.66 14.39 1.38
CA ILE A 284 -16.66 15.86 1.26
C ILE A 284 -17.92 16.36 0.53
N SER A 285 -18.47 15.53 -0.37
CA SER A 285 -19.63 15.89 -1.19
C SER A 285 -20.98 15.61 -0.52
N SER A 286 -20.98 14.97 0.66
CA SER A 286 -22.18 14.70 1.48
C SER A 286 -22.39 15.77 2.56
#